data_AF-A0A7D3WYH0-F1
#
_entry.id   AF-A0A7D3WYH0-F1
#
_cell.length_a   1.000
_cell.length_b   1.000
_cell.length_c   1.000
_cell.angle_alpha   90.00
_cell.angle_beta   90.00
_cell.angle_gamma   90.00
#
_symmetry.space_group_name_H-M   'P 1'
#
loop_
_entity.id
_entity.type
_entity.pdbx_description
1 polymer ?
#
loop_
_entity_poly.entity_id
_entity_poly.type
_entity_poly.pdbx_seq_one_letter_code
_entity_poly.pdbx_strand_id
1 'polypeptide(L)'
;MNKKWIFGTLPFLLVSCNHYERPKYLTRNWHPADGYVADSATAIKIAQAIMFEQIGEEVLEYKRLNAKLEGGNSWMVWGALPLGDDGAPVFGGYFQMRIDKKNGAVTEVEIGK
;
A
#
# COMPACT_ATOMS: atom_id res chain seq x y z
N MET A 1 20.34 73.04 2.85
CA MET A 1 20.50 72.53 1.47
C MET A 1 20.75 71.02 1.50
N ASN A 2 19.73 70.28 1.04
CA ASN A 2 19.69 68.95 0.42
C ASN A 2 20.40 67.74 1.08
N LYS A 3 19.65 67.00 1.92
CA LYS A 3 19.90 65.58 2.21
C LYS A 3 19.29 64.73 1.09
N LYS A 4 20.13 64.00 0.34
CA LYS A 4 19.70 63.06 -0.70
C LYS A 4 19.26 61.74 -0.05
N TRP A 5 18.05 61.31 -0.41
CA TRP A 5 17.47 60.01 -0.06
C TRP A 5 18.15 58.90 -0.87
N ILE A 6 18.47 57.78 -0.21
CA ILE A 6 18.81 56.53 -0.89
C ILE A 6 17.71 55.53 -0.52
N PHE A 7 16.68 55.45 -1.36
CA PHE A 7 15.75 54.33 -1.34
C PHE A 7 16.45 53.16 -2.05
N GLY A 8 16.87 52.16 -1.27
CA GLY A 8 17.39 50.92 -1.81
C GLY A 8 16.28 50.17 -2.56
N THR A 9 16.47 50.00 -3.86
CA THR A 9 15.64 49.11 -4.69
C THR A 9 16.02 47.67 -4.40
N LEU A 10 15.15 46.94 -3.69
CA LEU A 10 15.21 45.47 -3.60
C LEU A 10 14.96 44.89 -5.01
N PRO A 11 15.84 44.03 -5.55
CA PRO A 11 15.56 43.37 -6.82
C PRO A 11 14.47 42.33 -6.58
N PHE A 12 13.30 42.57 -7.15
CA PHE A 12 12.18 41.62 -7.20
C PHE A 12 12.60 40.47 -8.12
N LEU A 13 13.11 39.38 -7.55
CA LEU A 13 13.33 38.13 -8.26
C LEU A 13 11.96 37.59 -8.69
N LEU A 14 11.60 37.81 -9.96
CA LEU A 14 10.49 37.13 -10.61
C LEU A 14 10.88 35.67 -10.78
N VAL A 15 10.62 34.86 -9.75
CA VAL A 15 10.57 33.41 -9.87
C VAL A 15 9.38 33.10 -10.78
N SER A 16 9.66 32.93 -12.07
CA SER A 16 8.67 32.41 -13.02
C SER A 16 8.37 30.98 -12.59
N CYS A 17 7.22 30.80 -11.94
CA CYS A 17 6.69 29.51 -11.62
C CYS A 17 6.24 28.89 -12.94
N ASN A 18 7.07 28.02 -13.52
CA ASN A 18 6.68 27.19 -14.67
C ASN A 18 5.49 26.33 -14.23
N HIS A 19 4.28 26.76 -14.59
CA HIS A 19 3.07 26.00 -14.36
C HIS A 19 3.09 24.82 -15.34
N TYR A 20 3.54 23.65 -14.86
CA TYR A 20 3.52 22.41 -15.62
C TYR A 20 2.06 21.92 -15.69
N GLU A 21 1.35 22.31 -16.74
CA GLU A 21 0.04 21.73 -17.04
C GLU A 21 0.25 20.25 -17.39
N ARG A 22 -0.16 19.36 -16.47
CA ARG A 22 -0.13 17.92 -16.73
C ARG A 22 -0.99 17.66 -17.97
N PRO A 23 -0.49 16.92 -18.98
CA PRO A 23 -1.31 16.56 -20.13
C PRO A 23 -2.56 15.84 -19.63
N LYS A 24 -3.74 16.23 -20.14
CA LYS A 24 -5.01 15.53 -19.90
C LYS A 24 -4.91 14.15 -20.54
N TYR A 25 -4.35 13.18 -19.81
CA TYR A 25 -4.52 11.78 -20.13
C TYR A 25 -6.03 11.50 -20.21
N LEU A 26 -6.45 10.74 -21.21
CA LEU A 26 -7.80 10.18 -21.26
C LEU A 26 -8.02 9.38 -19.98
N THR A 27 -8.61 9.99 -18.95
CA THR A 27 -9.04 9.32 -17.73
C THR A 27 -10.28 8.50 -18.07
N ARG A 28 -10.09 7.42 -18.83
CA ARG A 28 -11.07 6.36 -18.87
C ARG A 28 -10.97 5.74 -17.48
N ASN A 29 -11.93 6.03 -16.62
CA ASN A 29 -12.09 5.43 -15.30
C ASN A 29 -12.38 3.94 -15.48
N TRP A 30 -11.36 3.20 -15.91
CA TRP A 30 -11.42 1.78 -16.17
C TRP A 30 -11.31 1.07 -14.82
N HIS A 31 -12.36 0.34 -14.48
CA HIS A 31 -12.40 -0.52 -13.32
C HIS A 31 -12.62 -1.94 -13.84
N PRO A 32 -11.85 -2.93 -13.37
CA PRO A 32 -12.12 -4.33 -13.70
C PRO A 32 -13.53 -4.69 -13.21
N ALA A 33 -14.32 -5.38 -14.06
CA ALA A 33 -15.68 -5.80 -13.71
C ALA A 33 -15.70 -6.69 -12.45
N ASP A 34 -14.66 -7.51 -12.29
CA ASP A 34 -14.50 -8.41 -11.15
C ASP A 34 -13.71 -7.78 -9.99
N GLY A 35 -13.45 -6.47 -10.03
CA GLY A 35 -12.61 -5.78 -9.06
C GLY A 35 -11.11 -5.96 -9.30
N TYR A 36 -10.27 -5.14 -8.66
CA TYR A 36 -8.81 -5.26 -8.82
C TYR A 36 -8.24 -6.52 -8.17
N VAL A 37 -8.96 -7.12 -7.21
CA VAL A 37 -8.61 -8.41 -6.59
C VAL A 37 -9.65 -9.44 -7.00
N ALA A 38 -9.58 -9.87 -8.26
CA ALA A 38 -10.63 -10.70 -8.86
C ALA A 38 -10.74 -12.11 -8.24
N ASP A 39 -9.62 -12.67 -7.77
CA ASP A 39 -9.52 -14.04 -7.28
C ASP A 39 -8.66 -14.18 -6.01
N SER A 40 -8.75 -15.37 -5.41
CA SER A 40 -8.02 -15.72 -4.19
C SER A 40 -6.50 -15.70 -4.39
N ALA A 41 -6.01 -16.06 -5.58
CA ALA A 41 -4.59 -16.05 -5.88
C ALA A 41 -4.01 -14.63 -5.85
N THR A 42 -4.77 -13.65 -6.35
CA THR A 42 -4.41 -12.24 -6.31
C THR A 42 -4.41 -11.73 -4.87
N ALA A 43 -5.42 -12.07 -4.07
CA ALA A 43 -5.47 -11.71 -2.65
C ALA A 43 -4.26 -12.27 -1.88
N ILE A 44 -3.89 -13.52 -2.12
CA ILE A 44 -2.71 -14.17 -1.52
C ILE A 44 -1.43 -13.43 -1.90
N LYS A 45 -1.25 -13.08 -3.17
CA LYS A 45 -0.05 -12.34 -3.61
C LYS A 45 0.08 -10.97 -2.96
N ILE A 46 -1.04 -10.26 -2.78
CA ILE A 46 -1.06 -8.98 -2.07
C ILE A 46 -0.63 -9.19 -0.61
N ALA A 47 -1.21 -10.18 0.06
CA ALA A 47 -0.83 -10.51 1.44
C ALA A 47 0.65 -10.87 1.55
N GLN A 48 1.19 -11.69 0.64
CA GLN A 48 2.62 -12.03 0.61
C GLN A 48 3.50 -10.79 0.44
N ALA A 49 3.15 -9.86 -0.44
CA ALA A 49 3.93 -8.65 -0.66
C ALA A 49 4.00 -7.77 0.60
N ILE A 50 2.91 -7.68 1.35
CA ILE A 50 2.85 -6.92 2.61
C ILE A 50 3.59 -7.65 3.73
N MET A 51 3.37 -8.95 3.87
CA MET A 51 4.08 -9.77 4.87
C MET A 51 5.58 -9.79 4.61
N PHE A 52 6.01 -9.78 3.34
CA PHE A 52 7.42 -9.71 2.96
C PHE A 52 8.10 -8.44 3.51
N GLU A 53 7.41 -7.30 3.47
CA GLU A 53 7.93 -6.05 4.04
C GLU A 53 8.07 -6.13 5.58
N GLN A 54 7.20 -6.88 6.25
CA GLN A 54 7.19 -6.98 7.71
C GLN A 54 8.13 -8.06 8.28
N ILE A 55 8.23 -9.22 7.62
CA ILE A 55 8.85 -10.44 8.16
C ILE A 55 10.05 -10.89 7.30
N GLY A 56 10.23 -10.33 6.11
CA GLY A 56 11.33 -10.66 5.20
C GLY A 56 11.10 -11.91 4.36
N GLU A 57 12.18 -12.48 3.82
CA GLU A 57 12.14 -13.57 2.83
C GLU A 57 11.53 -14.87 3.36
N GLU A 58 11.53 -15.08 4.69
CA GLU A 58 10.94 -16.25 5.34
C GLU A 58 9.48 -16.47 4.91
N VAL A 59 8.76 -15.38 4.63
CA VAL A 59 7.37 -15.40 4.13
C VAL A 59 7.18 -16.23 2.86
N LEU A 60 8.20 -16.30 2.00
CA LEU A 60 8.14 -17.01 0.73
C LEU A 60 8.22 -18.54 0.89
N GLU A 61 8.70 -19.02 2.03
CA GLU A 61 8.75 -20.45 2.34
C GLU A 61 7.37 -20.98 2.82
N TYR A 62 6.49 -20.09 3.30
CA TYR A 62 5.17 -20.48 3.83
C TYR A 62 4.14 -20.69 2.73
N LYS A 63 4.06 -21.94 2.27
CA LYS A 63 3.13 -22.42 1.24
C LYS A 63 1.64 -22.54 1.64
N ARG A 64 1.18 -21.92 2.74
CA ARG A 64 -0.18 -22.18 3.26
C ARG A 64 -1.00 -20.94 3.64
N LEU A 65 -0.85 -19.85 2.89
CA LEU A 65 -1.88 -18.81 2.93
C LEU A 65 -3.14 -19.32 2.23
N ASN A 66 -4.28 -19.18 2.91
CA ASN A 66 -5.60 -19.45 2.38
C ASN A 66 -6.32 -18.13 2.16
N ALA A 67 -7.24 -18.09 1.21
CA ALA A 67 -8.07 -16.91 0.98
C ALA A 67 -9.51 -17.29 0.68
N LYS A 68 -10.44 -16.50 1.22
CA LYS A 68 -11.88 -16.66 1.04
C LYS A 68 -12.53 -15.30 0.85
N LEU A 69 -13.48 -15.23 -0.09
CA LEU A 69 -14.29 -14.04 -0.28
C LEU A 69 -15.44 -14.03 0.73
N GLU A 70 -15.51 -12.97 1.53
CA GLU A 70 -16.54 -12.72 2.53
C GLU A 70 -17.46 -11.57 2.09
N GLY A 71 -18.77 -11.77 2.22
CA GLY A 71 -19.79 -10.78 1.86
C GLY A 71 -19.75 -10.33 0.39
N GLY A 72 -19.05 -11.06 -0.48
CA GLY A 72 -18.89 -10.72 -1.89
C GLY A 72 -17.96 -9.55 -2.20
N ASN A 73 -17.35 -8.90 -1.20
CA ASN A 73 -16.55 -7.70 -1.40
C ASN A 73 -15.23 -7.63 -0.60
N SER A 74 -15.01 -8.53 0.36
CA SER A 74 -13.81 -8.52 1.20
C SER A 74 -13.10 -9.88 1.13
N TRP A 75 -11.84 -9.90 0.71
CA TRP A 75 -11.01 -11.09 0.80
C TRP A 75 -10.43 -11.19 2.20
N MET A 76 -10.72 -12.29 2.89
CA MET A 76 -10.02 -12.69 4.11
C MET A 76 -8.91 -13.65 3.72
N VAL A 77 -7.67 -13.27 4.01
CA VAL A 77 -6.47 -14.09 3.82
C VAL A 77 -5.93 -14.49 5.19
N TRP A 78 -5.55 -15.74 5.39
CA TRP A 78 -5.01 -16.20 6.67
C TRP A 78 -3.99 -17.33 6.52
N GLY A 79 -3.14 -17.49 7.53
CA GLY A 79 -2.17 -18.58 7.62
C GLY A 79 -1.39 -18.56 8.93
N ALA A 80 -0.59 -19.60 9.16
CA ALA A 80 0.33 -19.65 10.30
C ALA A 80 1.64 -18.92 9.96
N LEU A 81 2.21 -18.24 10.96
CA LEU A 81 3.52 -17.60 10.88
C LEU A 81 4.66 -18.59 11.25
N PRO A 82 5.93 -18.24 10.94
CA PRO A 82 7.09 -19.06 11.30
C PRO A 82 7.04 -19.58 12.73
N LEU A 83 7.32 -20.87 12.88
CA LEU A 83 7.83 -21.40 14.14
C LEU A 83 9.36 -21.35 14.07
N GLY A 84 9.99 -21.00 15.18
CA GLY A 84 11.43 -21.05 15.36
C GLY A 84 11.91 -22.50 15.43
N ASP A 85 13.22 -22.68 15.53
CA ASP A 85 13.84 -24.01 15.59
C ASP A 85 13.36 -24.86 16.78
N ASP A 86 12.82 -24.21 17.82
CA ASP A 86 12.22 -24.81 19.01
C ASP A 86 10.73 -25.15 18.84
N GLY A 87 10.15 -24.88 17.68
CA GLY A 87 8.72 -25.02 17.41
C GLY A 87 7.87 -23.90 18.02
N ALA A 88 8.46 -22.85 18.59
CA ALA A 88 7.73 -21.71 19.14
C ALA A 88 7.50 -20.62 18.08
N PRO A 89 6.37 -19.90 18.05
CA PRO A 89 6.13 -18.84 17.06
C PRO A 89 7.19 -17.72 17.15
N VAL A 90 7.92 -17.46 16.05
CA VAL A 90 8.92 -16.37 15.99
C VAL A 90 8.22 -15.01 15.93
N PHE A 91 7.17 -14.96 15.11
CA PHE A 91 6.18 -13.90 15.02
C PHE A 91 4.85 -14.58 15.25
N GLY A 92 3.96 -13.97 16.05
CA GLY A 92 2.83 -14.66 16.69
C GLY A 92 2.10 -15.72 15.84
N GLY A 93 1.57 -16.78 16.48
CA GLY A 93 1.13 -18.02 15.82
C GLY A 93 0.20 -17.93 14.60
N TYR A 94 -0.44 -16.79 14.29
CA TYR A 94 -1.21 -16.62 13.05
C TYR A 94 -1.15 -15.21 12.43
N PHE A 95 -1.42 -15.18 11.14
CA PHE A 95 -1.64 -13.98 10.33
C PHE A 95 -3.04 -14.01 9.72
N GLN A 96 -3.71 -12.87 9.75
CA GLN A 96 -4.98 -12.63 9.07
C GLN A 96 -5.00 -11.24 8.45
N MET A 97 -5.58 -11.11 7.26
CA MET A 97 -5.67 -9.86 6.53
C MET A 97 -7.00 -9.75 5.80
N ARG A 98 -7.55 -8.53 5.76
CA ARG A 98 -8.71 -8.19 4.93
C ARG A 98 -8.34 -7.25 3.81
N ILE A 99 -8.77 -7.58 2.59
CA ILE A 99 -8.49 -6.82 1.37
C ILE A 99 -9.81 -6.53 0.65
N ASP A 100 -10.10 -5.27 0.34
CA ASP A 100 -11.27 -4.90 -0.45
C ASP A 100 -11.10 -5.37 -1.90
N LYS A 101 -12.10 -6.11 -2.40
CA LYS A 101 -12.11 -6.67 -3.76
C LYS A 101 -12.09 -5.59 -4.85
N LYS A 102 -12.79 -4.47 -4.61
CA LYS A 102 -13.07 -3.42 -5.60
C LYS A 102 -11.95 -2.44 -5.81
N ASN A 103 -11.07 -2.24 -4.84
CA ASN A 103 -9.96 -1.29 -4.93
C ASN A 103 -8.61 -1.82 -4.43
N GLY A 104 -8.57 -3.02 -3.85
CA GLY A 104 -7.34 -3.63 -3.33
C GLY A 104 -6.85 -3.03 -2.01
N ALA A 105 -7.64 -2.17 -1.36
CA ALA A 105 -7.26 -1.57 -0.08
C ALA A 105 -7.22 -2.65 1.01
N VAL A 106 -6.13 -2.67 1.76
CA VAL A 106 -6.02 -3.50 2.97
C VAL A 106 -6.73 -2.76 4.10
N THR A 107 -7.78 -3.38 4.64
CA THR A 107 -8.63 -2.76 5.66
C THR A 107 -8.29 -3.22 7.07
N GLU A 108 -7.67 -4.39 7.20
CA GLU A 108 -7.32 -4.99 8.48
C GLU A 108 -6.10 -5.90 8.30
N VAL A 109 -5.19 -5.85 9.27
CA VAL A 109 -4.07 -6.79 9.41
C VAL A 109 -4.00 -7.17 10.88
N GLU A 110 -4.02 -8.47 11.14
CA GLU A 110 -3.94 -9.04 12.47
C GLU A 110 -2.83 -10.08 12.51
N ILE A 111 -1.96 -9.94 13.51
CA ILE A 111 -0.91 -10.90 13.83
C ILE A 111 -1.09 -11.22 15.31
N GLY A 112 -1.62 -12.40 15.62
CA GLY A 112 -1.86 -12.85 16.99
C GLY A 112 -0.79 -13.86 17.43
N LYS A 113 -0.57 -13.99 18.74
CA LYS A 113 0.41 -14.91 19.34
C LYS A 113 -0.15 -16.29 19.59
#